data_AF-A0A2G9UIT7-F1
#
_entry.id   AF-A0A2G9UIT7-F1
#
_cell.length_a   1.000
_cell.length_b   1.000
_cell.length_c   1.000
_cell.angle_alpha   90.00
_cell.angle_beta   90.00
_cell.angle_gamma   90.00
#
_symmetry.space_group_name_H-M   'P 1'
#
loop_
_entity.id
_entity.type
_entity.pdbx_description
1 polymer ?
#
loop_
_entity_poly.entity_id
_entity_poly.type
_entity_poly.pdbx_seq_one_letter_code
_entity_poly.pdbx_strand_id
1 'polypeptide(L)'
;MYVVKDLVPDLTLFFEQYRSIQPWLQTKETLSLGDRQLHQSIKERDRLDGLYECILCACCSSSCPSYWWNADKYLGPAVLMQAYRYDCSLIKISSC
;
A
#
# COMPACT_ATOMS: atom_id res chain seq x y z
N MET A 1 6.71 16.47 7.04
CA MET A 1 5.43 17.05 6.58
C MET A 1 5.51 18.55 6.76
N TYR A 2 5.26 19.30 5.70
CA TYR A 2 5.12 20.75 5.79
C TYR A 2 3.67 21.09 6.12
N VAL A 3 3.44 22.18 6.86
CA VAL A 3 2.08 22.64 7.18
C VAL A 3 1.64 23.62 6.11
N VAL A 4 0.48 23.40 5.49
CA VAL A 4 -0.11 24.34 4.53
C VAL A 4 -0.73 25.50 5.30
N LYS A 5 -1.64 25.19 6.23
CA LYS A 5 -2.31 26.15 7.11
C LYS A 5 -2.94 25.43 8.32
N ASP A 6 -2.86 26.03 9.50
CA ASP A 6 -3.45 25.49 10.75
C ASP A 6 -3.04 24.03 11.03
N LEU A 7 -4.00 23.11 11.04
CA LEU A 7 -3.82 21.68 11.24
C LEU A 7 -3.77 20.87 9.93
N VAL A 8 -3.67 21.53 8.78
CA VAL A 8 -3.66 20.89 7.46
C VAL A 8 -2.21 20.72 6.99
N PRO A 9 -1.63 19.50 7.07
CA PRO A 9 -0.33 19.21 6.49
C PRO A 9 -0.42 18.97 4.98
N ASP A 10 0.69 19.19 4.30
CA ASP A 10 0.89 18.75 2.92
C ASP A 10 1.22 17.25 2.90
N LEU A 11 0.33 16.49 2.25
CA LEU A 11 0.42 15.04 2.09
C LEU A 11 0.88 14.62 0.68
N THR A 12 1.32 15.56 -0.16
CA THR A 12 1.68 15.28 -1.56
C THR A 12 2.75 14.19 -1.67
N LEU A 13 3.84 14.32 -0.92
CA LEU A 13 4.92 13.31 -0.88
C LEU A 13 4.40 11.92 -0.45
N PHE A 14 3.53 11.88 0.55
CA PHE A 14 2.95 10.62 1.04
C PHE A 14 2.15 9.90 -0.06
N PHE A 15 1.32 10.64 -0.80
CA PHE A 15 0.55 10.07 -1.90
C PHE A 15 1.41 9.73 -3.12
N GLU A 16 2.48 10.47 -3.38
CA GLU A 16 3.46 10.12 -4.42
C GLU A 16 4.16 8.79 -4.12
N GLN A 17 4.60 8.59 -2.88
CA GLN A 17 5.16 7.31 -2.42
C GLN A 17 4.14 6.18 -2.47
N TYR A 18 2.87 6.45 -2.15
CA TYR A 18 1.82 5.45 -2.31
C TYR A 18 1.55 5.10 -3.78
N ARG A 19 1.67 6.04 -4.71
CA ARG A 19 1.56 5.75 -6.15
C ARG A 19 2.74 4.95 -6.67
N SER A 20 3.94 5.16 -6.13
CA SER A 20 5.15 4.46 -6.60
C SER A 20 5.10 2.95 -6.36
N ILE A 21 4.33 2.48 -5.38
CA ILE A 21 4.15 1.04 -5.09
C ILE A 21 3.11 0.37 -5.98
N GLN A 22 2.49 1.09 -6.91
CA GLN A 22 1.50 0.57 -7.86
C GLN A 22 0.36 -0.21 -7.18
N PRO A 23 -0.49 0.45 -6.36
CA PRO A 23 -1.43 -0.21 -5.45
C PRO A 23 -2.69 -0.71 -6.18
N TRP A 24 -2.52 -1.60 -7.14
CA TRP A 24 -3.59 -2.27 -7.88
C TRP A 24 -3.23 -3.73 -8.12
N LEU A 25 -4.23 -4.55 -8.44
CA LEU A 25 -4.00 -5.95 -8.75
C LEU A 25 -3.28 -6.09 -10.09
N GLN A 26 -2.10 -6.69 -10.07
CA GLN A 26 -1.31 -6.97 -11.28
C GLN A 26 -1.45 -8.45 -11.65
N THR A 27 -1.76 -8.75 -12.90
CA THR A 27 -1.87 -10.13 -13.39
C THR A 27 -0.98 -10.34 -14.59
N LYS A 28 -0.28 -11.49 -14.66
CA LYS A 28 0.54 -11.84 -15.83
C LYS A 28 -0.30 -12.20 -17.05
N GLU A 29 -1.49 -12.75 -16.80
CA GLU A 29 -2.45 -13.08 -17.85
C GLU A 29 -3.33 -11.86 -18.17
N THR A 30 -3.54 -11.61 -19.46
CA THR A 30 -4.50 -10.63 -19.97
C THR A 30 -5.91 -11.16 -19.72
N LEU A 31 -6.42 -10.95 -18.51
CA LEU A 31 -7.78 -11.31 -18.16
C LEU A 31 -8.72 -10.22 -18.68
N SER A 32 -9.72 -10.64 -19.45
CA SER A 32 -10.86 -9.80 -19.79
C SER A 32 -11.63 -9.47 -18.50
N LEU A 33 -11.86 -8.18 -18.27
CA LEU A 33 -12.56 -7.69 -17.10
C LEU A 33 -14.00 -8.23 -17.09
N GLY A 34 -14.33 -9.03 -16.08
CA GLY A 34 -15.67 -9.56 -15.86
C GLY A 34 -15.93 -10.98 -16.39
N ASP A 35 -14.96 -11.61 -17.05
CA ASP A 35 -15.14 -12.97 -17.57
C ASP A 35 -15.30 -14.02 -16.46
N ARG A 36 -14.48 -13.93 -15.42
CA ARG A 36 -14.47 -14.88 -14.30
C ARG A 36 -13.85 -14.28 -13.04
N GLN A 37 -14.19 -14.87 -11.90
CA GLN A 37 -13.56 -14.56 -10.62
C GLN A 37 -12.17 -15.21 -10.53
N LEU A 38 -11.25 -14.55 -9.83
CA LEU A 38 -9.95 -15.13 -9.48
C LEU A 38 -10.11 -16.05 -8.27
N HIS A 39 -9.57 -17.26 -8.38
CA HIS A 39 -9.66 -18.24 -7.30
C HIS A 39 -8.69 -17.88 -6.15
N GLN A 40 -9.25 -17.53 -4.98
CA GLN A 40 -8.51 -17.30 -3.74
C GLN A 40 -9.02 -18.27 -2.66
N SER A 41 -8.12 -18.93 -1.93
CA SER A 41 -8.48 -19.79 -0.79
C SER A 41 -8.71 -18.96 0.47
N ILE A 42 -9.45 -19.53 1.43
CA ILE A 42 -9.70 -18.87 2.73
C ILE A 42 -8.39 -18.51 3.43
N LYS A 43 -7.42 -19.44 3.48
CA LYS A 43 -6.11 -19.20 4.09
C LYS A 43 -5.29 -18.09 3.41
N GLU A 44 -5.49 -17.84 2.13
CA GLU A 44 -4.84 -16.73 1.42
C GLU A 44 -5.57 -15.42 1.69
N ARG A 45 -6.90 -15.46 1.79
CA ARG A 45 -7.71 -14.31 2.17
C ARG A 45 -7.40 -13.84 3.58
N ASP A 46 -7.19 -14.76 4.52
CA ASP A 46 -6.86 -14.47 5.92
C ASP A 46 -5.54 -13.69 6.05
N ARG A 47 -4.59 -13.84 5.10
CA ARG A 47 -3.32 -13.09 5.11
C ARG A 47 -3.50 -11.59 4.88
N LEU A 48 -4.63 -11.17 4.32
CA LEU A 48 -4.91 -9.77 4.08
C LEU A 48 -5.48 -9.08 5.33
N ASP A 49 -5.99 -9.84 6.29
CA ASP A 49 -6.54 -9.29 7.52
C ASP A 49 -5.44 -8.58 8.32
N GLY A 50 -5.73 -7.36 8.76
CA GLY A 50 -4.80 -6.40 9.37
C GLY A 50 -4.07 -5.49 8.36
N LEU A 51 -4.06 -5.81 7.07
CA LEU A 51 -3.37 -5.02 6.03
C LEU A 51 -4.34 -4.12 5.23
N TYR A 52 -5.51 -4.62 4.84
CA TYR A 52 -6.44 -3.85 3.99
C TYR A 52 -7.23 -2.80 4.77
N GLU A 53 -7.28 -2.91 6.09
CA GLU A 53 -8.02 -2.05 7.02
C GLU A 53 -7.37 -0.66 7.17
N CYS A 54 -6.16 -0.48 6.64
CA CYS A 54 -5.49 0.81 6.65
C CYS A 54 -6.24 1.87 5.83
N ILE A 55 -6.62 2.95 6.52
CA ILE A 55 -7.36 4.09 5.97
C ILE A 55 -6.48 5.21 5.37
N LEU A 56 -5.17 4.96 5.20
CA LEU A 56 -4.22 5.94 4.66
C LEU A 56 -4.20 7.30 5.39
N CYS A 57 -4.39 7.32 6.72
CA CYS A 57 -4.38 8.55 7.52
C CYS A 57 -2.99 9.17 7.75
N ALA A 58 -1.92 8.51 7.31
CA ALA A 58 -0.52 8.88 7.51
C ALA A 58 -0.03 8.97 8.98
N CYS A 59 -0.86 8.66 9.99
CA CYS A 59 -0.47 8.78 11.40
C CYS A 59 0.77 7.96 11.78
N CYS A 60 0.90 6.74 11.26
CA CYS A 60 2.06 5.89 11.51
C CYS A 60 3.35 6.41 10.85
N SER A 61 3.23 7.02 9.67
CA SER A 61 4.37 7.67 9.00
C SER A 61 4.76 8.95 9.71
N SER A 62 3.79 9.75 10.15
CA SER A 62 4.04 10.97 10.92
C SER A 62 4.51 10.71 12.35
N SER A 63 4.33 9.50 12.91
CA SER A 63 4.88 9.14 14.23
C SER A 63 6.28 8.52 14.15
N CYS A 64 6.75 8.15 12.97
CA CYS A 64 8.00 7.42 12.78
C CYS A 64 9.21 8.38 12.71
N PRO A 65 10.17 8.33 13.65
CA PRO A 65 11.35 9.21 13.62
C PRO A 65 12.19 9.02 12.36
N SER A 66 12.31 7.79 11.84
CA SER A 66 13.05 7.51 10.61
C SER A 66 12.44 8.22 9.40
N TYR A 67 11.10 8.31 9.36
CA TYR A 67 10.38 9.05 8.33
C TYR A 67 10.54 10.57 8.51
N TRP A 68 10.74 11.07 9.73
CA TRP A 68 11.01 12.50 9.95
C TRP A 68 12.33 12.93 9.33
N TRP A 69 13.37 12.12 9.52
CA TRP A 69 14.72 12.44 9.07
C TRP A 69 14.95 12.20 7.58
N ASN A 70 14.31 11.18 7.00
CA ASN A 70 14.60 10.73 5.63
C ASN A 70 13.32 10.39 4.84
N ALA A 71 12.28 11.23 4.92
CA ALA A 71 11.04 11.02 4.17
C ALA A 71 11.24 10.93 2.65
N ASP A 72 12.32 11.49 2.12
CA ASP A 72 12.68 11.46 0.69
C ASP A 72 13.14 10.08 0.22
N LYS A 73 13.82 9.32 1.09
CA LYS A 73 14.38 8.00 0.76
C LYS A 73 13.61 6.84 1.38
N TYR A 74 13.05 7.06 2.57
CA TYR A 74 12.30 6.06 3.30
C TYR A 74 10.81 6.21 3.04
N LEU A 75 10.21 5.16 2.47
CA LEU A 75 8.78 5.14 2.08
C LEU A 75 7.81 5.24 3.27
N GLY A 76 8.26 4.84 4.48
CA GLY A 76 7.43 4.86 5.67
C GLY A 76 6.56 3.61 5.89
N PRO A 77 6.06 3.41 7.12
CA PRO A 77 5.35 2.20 7.50
C PRO A 77 4.05 1.98 6.73
N ALA A 78 3.28 3.03 6.46
CA ALA A 78 2.01 2.90 5.72
C ALA A 78 2.22 2.37 4.30
N VAL A 79 3.18 2.95 3.58
CA VAL A 79 3.47 2.60 2.18
C VAL A 79 4.07 1.20 2.10
N LEU A 80 4.99 0.85 3.02
CA LEU A 80 5.58 -0.49 3.08
C LEU A 80 4.54 -1.57 3.38
N MET A 81 3.61 -1.31 4.31
CA MET A 81 2.53 -2.25 4.61
C MET A 81 1.58 -2.43 3.42
N GLN A 82 1.26 -1.36 2.70
CA GLN A 82 0.46 -1.45 1.48
C GLN A 82 1.20 -2.16 0.34
N ALA A 83 2.51 -1.95 0.20
CA ALA A 83 3.33 -2.70 -0.74
C ALA A 83 3.25 -4.21 -0.44
N TYR A 84 3.41 -4.58 0.84
CA TYR A 84 3.26 -5.97 1.28
C TYR A 84 1.87 -6.54 1.02
N ARG A 85 0.80 -5.75 1.21
CA ARG A 85 -0.57 -6.16 0.90
C ARG A 85 -0.73 -6.55 -0.57
N TYR A 86 -0.24 -5.72 -1.49
CA TYR A 86 -0.36 -5.98 -2.92
C TYR A 86 0.58 -7.10 -3.38
N ASP A 87 1.76 -7.23 -2.78
CA ASP A 87 2.70 -8.34 -3.03
C ASP A 87 2.11 -9.69 -2.58
N CYS A 88 1.53 -9.76 -1.37
CA CYS A 88 0.97 -11.00 -0.83
C CYS A 88 -0.33 -11.43 -1.53
N SER A 89 -1.08 -10.47 -2.10
CA SER A 89 -2.27 -10.75 -2.91
C SER A 89 -1.94 -11.49 -4.22
N LEU A 90 -0.67 -11.52 -4.64
CA LEU A 90 -0.19 -12.13 -5.88
C LEU A 90 0.21 -13.60 -5.74
N ILE A 91 0.08 -14.21 -4.56
CA ILE A 91 0.59 -15.56 -4.25
C ILE A 91 -0.03 -16.70 -5.12
N LYS A 92 -1.05 -16.41 -5.94
CA LYS A 92 -1.57 -17.35 -6.95
C LYS A 92 -1.30 -17.02 -8.41
N ILE A 93 -0.69 -15.88 -8.74
CA ILE A 93 -0.49 -15.46 -10.15
C ILE A 93 0.98 -15.44 -10.56
N SER A 94 1.90 -15.37 -9.59
CA SER A 94 3.28 -15.77 -9.83
C SER A 94 3.96 -16.09 -8.52
N SER A 95 4.53 -17.29 -8.46
CA SER A 95 5.66 -17.63 -7.60
C SER A 95 6.61 -16.43 -7.46
N CYS A 96 7.10 -16.18 -6.24
CA CYS A 96 8.36 -15.47 -6.02
C CYS A 96 9.42 -15.93 -7.04
#